data_AF-A0A6P6F204-F1
#
_entry.id   AF-A0A6P6F204-F1
#
_cell.length_a   1.000
_cell.length_b   1.000
_cell.length_c   1.000
_cell.angle_alpha   90.00
_cell.angle_beta   90.00
_cell.angle_gamma   90.00
#
_symmetry.space_group_name_H-M   'P 1'
#
loop_
_entity.id
_entity.type
_entity.pdbx_description
1 polymer ?
#
loop_
_entity_poly.entity_id
_entity_poly.type
_entity_poly.pdbx_seq_one_letter_code
_entity_poly.pdbx_strand_id
1 'polypeptide(L)'
;MVPHRGKRFPHPGPLPTGLLLTAGMKVIAILIVFNSCWTAPTLGSFWQFQRMVKHITGRSAFFSYYGYGCYCGLGGKGVPVDDTDRCCRAHDCCYLKLKELGCQPLLNSYQFHTLNGTVTCRCTLGPVGSCLCGMKACECDKQSAYCFKDSLPTYEKNFKQFFSSRPKCSGHKRQC
;
A
#
# COMPACT_ATOMS: atom_id res chain seq x y z
N MET A 1 15.19 -18.87 -85.51
CA MET A 1 15.97 -20.11 -85.33
C MET A 1 16.64 -20.07 -83.96
N VAL A 2 16.24 -21.00 -83.10
CA VAL A 2 16.89 -21.45 -81.84
C VAL A 2 17.89 -22.58 -82.23
N PRO A 3 18.90 -23.09 -81.47
CA PRO A 3 19.32 -22.95 -80.05
C PRO A 3 20.87 -22.74 -79.90
N HIS A 4 21.44 -22.66 -78.69
CA HIS A 4 22.15 -23.80 -78.10
C HIS A 4 22.00 -23.86 -76.57
N ARG A 5 21.45 -24.99 -76.13
CA ARG A 5 21.40 -25.49 -74.74
C ARG A 5 22.76 -26.06 -74.30
N GLY A 6 23.08 -25.94 -73.01
CA GLY A 6 24.00 -26.84 -72.31
C GLY A 6 23.85 -26.66 -70.78
N LYS A 7 22.91 -27.37 -70.14
CA LYS A 7 23.10 -28.57 -69.26
C LYS A 7 23.77 -28.22 -67.90
N ARG A 8 23.00 -28.05 -66.81
CA ARG A 8 22.49 -29.04 -65.82
C ARG A 8 23.62 -29.75 -65.06
N PHE A 9 23.65 -29.69 -63.72
CA PHE A 9 23.48 -30.82 -62.77
C PHE A 9 23.53 -30.36 -61.27
N PRO A 10 22.93 -31.13 -60.33
CA PRO A 10 22.74 -30.76 -58.91
C PRO A 10 23.62 -31.55 -57.89
N HIS A 11 23.47 -31.20 -56.59
CA HIS A 11 23.82 -31.90 -55.31
C HIS A 11 25.18 -31.58 -54.63
N PRO A 12 25.42 -31.96 -53.33
CA PRO A 12 24.65 -31.77 -52.08
C PRO A 12 25.51 -31.32 -50.83
N GLY A 13 24.90 -30.68 -49.82
CA GLY A 13 25.35 -30.55 -48.38
C GLY A 13 26.71 -29.87 -48.06
N PRO A 14 27.13 -29.61 -46.80
CA PRO A 14 26.48 -29.71 -45.47
C PRO A 14 26.44 -28.37 -44.67
N LEU A 15 25.82 -28.37 -43.49
CA LEU A 15 25.86 -27.30 -42.47
C LEU A 15 27.18 -27.40 -41.65
N PRO A 16 27.79 -26.28 -41.23
CA PRO A 16 28.23 -26.21 -39.84
C PRO A 16 28.04 -24.83 -39.16
N THR A 17 27.42 -24.90 -37.98
CA THR A 17 27.84 -24.32 -36.68
C THR A 17 28.76 -23.07 -36.68
N GLY A 18 28.27 -21.97 -36.10
CA GLY A 18 29.13 -20.83 -35.78
C GLY A 18 28.39 -19.70 -35.05
N LEU A 19 28.08 -19.93 -33.79
CA LEU A 19 27.64 -18.96 -32.80
C LEU A 19 28.65 -17.78 -32.74
N LEU A 20 28.39 -16.64 -33.37
CA LEU A 20 29.09 -15.39 -33.05
C LEU A 20 28.13 -14.40 -32.39
N LEU A 21 28.11 -14.51 -31.07
CA LEU A 21 27.54 -13.60 -30.10
C LEU A 21 27.96 -12.15 -30.40
N THR A 22 27.11 -11.36 -31.05
CA THR A 22 27.19 -9.90 -30.87
C THR A 22 26.51 -9.58 -29.54
N ALA A 23 27.32 -9.57 -28.49
CA ALA A 23 26.98 -9.34 -27.09
C ALA A 23 26.48 -7.91 -26.79
N GLY A 24 25.62 -7.34 -27.65
CA GLY A 24 25.13 -5.96 -27.55
C GLY A 24 23.62 -5.81 -27.35
N MET A 25 22.82 -6.86 -27.56
CA MET A 25 21.35 -6.77 -27.49
C MET A 25 20.73 -7.27 -26.18
N LYS A 26 21.49 -7.99 -25.34
CA LYS A 26 21.00 -8.46 -24.03
C LYS A 26 21.17 -7.43 -22.91
N VAL A 27 22.18 -6.57 -22.99
CA VAL A 27 22.43 -5.54 -21.96
C VAL A 27 21.36 -4.44 -22.01
N ILE A 28 20.92 -4.07 -23.22
CA ILE A 28 19.87 -3.05 -23.41
C ILE A 28 18.52 -3.55 -22.87
N ALA A 29 18.20 -4.83 -23.04
CA ALA A 29 16.98 -5.43 -22.49
C ALA A 29 16.96 -5.41 -20.94
N ILE A 30 18.12 -5.53 -20.28
CA ILE A 30 18.24 -5.50 -18.81
C ILE A 30 18.00 -4.07 -18.26
N LEU A 31 18.41 -3.03 -18.98
CA LEU A 31 18.18 -1.63 -18.58
C LEU A 31 16.70 -1.22 -18.66
N ILE A 32 15.90 -1.86 -19.52
CA ILE A 32 14.46 -1.58 -19.66
C ILE A 32 13.66 -2.25 -18.51
N VAL A 33 14.13 -3.39 -17.99
CA VAL A 33 13.50 -4.10 -16.86
C VAL A 33 13.81 -3.42 -15.50
N PHE A 34 14.94 -2.72 -15.37
CA PHE A 34 15.22 -1.94 -14.15
C PHE A 34 14.50 -0.57 -14.11
N ASN A 35 14.21 0.05 -15.25
CA ASN A 35 13.48 1.33 -15.31
C ASN A 35 11.95 1.17 -15.09
N SER A 36 11.42 -0.04 -15.18
CA SER A 36 10.00 -0.32 -14.88
C SER A 36 9.72 -0.45 -13.38
N CYS A 37 10.75 -0.38 -12.51
CA CYS A 37 10.61 -0.32 -11.06
C CYS A 37 10.69 1.13 -10.52
N TRP A 38 10.40 2.16 -11.32
CA TRP A 38 10.36 3.54 -10.81
C TRP A 38 8.95 4.09 -10.58
N THR A 39 7.93 3.40 -11.07
CA THR A 39 6.52 3.75 -10.85
C THR A 39 5.85 2.73 -9.95
N ALA A 40 6.53 2.31 -8.88
CA ALA A 40 5.81 1.69 -7.78
C ALA A 40 4.76 2.72 -7.29
N PRO A 41 3.45 2.40 -7.31
CA PRO A 41 2.48 3.22 -6.62
C PRO A 41 2.94 3.25 -5.18
N THR A 42 3.44 4.40 -4.72
CA THR A 42 3.84 4.52 -3.33
C THR A 42 2.62 4.09 -2.51
N LEU A 43 2.81 3.15 -1.59
CA LEU A 43 1.78 2.70 -0.63
C LEU A 43 1.51 3.85 0.37
N GLY A 44 1.22 5.03 -0.17
CA GLY A 44 1.54 6.31 0.42
C GLY A 44 0.72 6.52 1.68
N SER A 45 -0.58 6.28 1.60
CA SER A 45 -1.51 6.53 2.72
C SER A 45 -1.10 5.81 4.00
N PHE A 46 -0.68 4.54 3.91
CA PHE A 46 -0.20 3.82 5.08
C PHE A 46 1.01 4.50 5.73
N TRP A 47 2.03 4.84 4.95
CA TRP A 47 3.21 5.56 5.46
C TRP A 47 2.87 6.96 5.96
N GLN A 48 1.92 7.65 5.33
CA GLN A 48 1.43 8.95 5.82
C GLN A 48 0.77 8.82 7.19
N PHE A 49 -0.10 7.83 7.36
CA PHE A 49 -0.76 7.57 8.63
C PHE A 49 0.25 7.24 9.72
N GLN A 50 1.26 6.41 9.41
CA GLN A 50 2.31 6.09 10.37
C GLN A 50 3.08 7.34 10.84
N ARG A 51 3.43 8.24 9.92
CA ARG A 51 4.09 9.51 10.25
C ARG A 51 3.20 10.40 11.09
N MET A 52 1.91 10.48 10.76
CA MET A 52 0.93 11.29 11.48
C MET A 52 0.76 10.80 12.92
N VAL A 53 0.52 9.50 13.12
CA VAL A 53 0.40 8.91 14.46
C VAL A 53 1.67 9.13 15.28
N LYS A 54 2.86 8.96 14.67
CA LYS A 54 4.14 9.20 15.35
C LYS A 54 4.27 10.64 15.82
N HIS A 55 3.85 11.60 14.99
CA HIS A 55 3.93 13.01 15.32
C HIS A 55 2.91 13.42 16.39
N ILE A 56 1.68 12.89 16.33
CA ILE A 56 0.58 13.26 17.23
C ILE A 56 0.66 12.57 18.59
N THR A 57 1.07 11.30 18.63
CA THR A 57 1.06 10.47 19.86
C THR A 57 2.46 10.24 20.44
N GLY A 58 3.51 10.53 19.68
CA GLY A 58 4.89 10.16 20.02
C GLY A 58 5.21 8.67 19.84
N ARG A 59 4.21 7.82 19.55
CA ARG A 59 4.35 6.36 19.44
C ARG A 59 4.51 5.90 18.00
N SER A 60 5.24 4.81 17.78
CA SER A 60 5.27 4.20 16.45
C SER A 60 3.93 3.54 16.15
N ALA A 61 3.31 3.92 15.03
CA ALA A 61 2.01 3.41 14.62
C ALA A 61 2.02 1.88 14.49
N PHE A 62 3.01 1.36 13.76
CA PHE A 62 3.20 -0.07 13.54
C PHE A 62 3.45 -0.81 14.85
N PHE A 63 4.44 -0.40 15.63
CA PHE A 63 4.82 -1.15 16.82
C PHE A 63 3.82 -1.03 17.97
N SER A 64 2.97 -0.01 17.99
CA SER A 64 2.03 0.20 19.10
C SER A 64 0.65 -0.32 18.77
N TYR A 65 0.13 0.01 17.57
CA TYR A 65 -1.28 -0.23 17.26
C TYR A 65 -1.49 -1.37 16.26
N TYR A 66 -0.51 -1.76 15.45
CA TYR A 66 -0.71 -2.90 14.54
C TYR A 66 -0.85 -4.21 15.33
N GLY A 67 -1.98 -4.89 15.14
CA GLY A 67 -2.35 -6.09 15.90
C GLY A 67 -2.80 -5.78 17.34
N TYR A 68 -3.25 -4.56 17.62
CA TYR A 68 -3.81 -4.20 18.92
C TYR A 68 -5.30 -4.53 18.98
N GLY A 69 -5.72 -5.19 20.07
CA GLY A 69 -7.14 -5.49 20.32
C GLY A 69 -7.78 -6.34 19.22
N CYS A 70 -8.98 -5.95 18.82
CA CYS A 70 -9.81 -6.66 17.86
C CYS A 70 -9.93 -6.00 16.49
N TYR A 71 -9.59 -4.71 16.37
CA TYR A 71 -9.80 -3.90 15.16
C TYR A 71 -8.54 -3.23 14.65
N CYS A 72 -7.50 -3.02 15.46
CA CYS A 72 -6.30 -2.34 14.97
C CYS A 72 -5.43 -3.28 14.11
N GLY A 73 -5.58 -3.22 12.79
CA GLY A 73 -4.79 -4.00 11.85
C GLY A 73 -5.62 -4.49 10.66
N LEU A 74 -5.33 -5.69 10.18
CA LEU A 74 -6.07 -6.28 9.06
C LEU A 74 -7.40 -6.87 9.55
N GLY A 75 -8.49 -6.14 9.29
CA GLY A 75 -9.86 -6.56 9.61
C GLY A 75 -10.27 -6.26 11.04
N GLY A 76 -11.44 -6.76 11.44
CA GLY A 76 -11.92 -6.64 12.81
C GLY A 76 -13.29 -7.25 13.04
N LYS A 77 -13.53 -7.79 14.23
CA LYS A 77 -14.79 -8.41 14.63
C LYS A 77 -15.01 -8.32 16.14
N GLY A 78 -16.25 -8.49 16.56
CA GLY A 78 -16.62 -8.54 17.96
C GLY A 78 -16.73 -7.16 18.61
N VAL A 79 -16.49 -7.11 19.92
CA VAL A 79 -16.56 -5.88 20.71
C VAL A 79 -15.15 -5.31 20.91
N PRO A 80 -14.92 -4.01 20.67
CA PRO A 80 -13.64 -3.39 20.97
C PRO A 80 -13.24 -3.54 22.44
N VAL A 81 -11.98 -3.88 22.70
CA VAL A 81 -11.51 -4.22 24.06
C VAL A 81 -11.31 -3.00 24.97
N ASP A 82 -11.01 -1.85 24.39
CA ASP A 82 -10.77 -0.58 25.08
C ASP A 82 -10.98 0.62 24.15
N ASP A 83 -10.63 1.83 24.61
CA ASP A 83 -10.78 3.05 23.82
C ASP A 83 -9.83 3.10 22.61
N THR A 84 -8.61 2.58 22.72
CA THR A 84 -7.70 2.48 21.57
C THR A 84 -8.29 1.59 20.47
N ASP A 85 -8.87 0.45 20.83
CA ASP A 85 -9.50 -0.46 19.88
C ASP A 85 -10.78 0.12 19.27
N ARG A 86 -11.52 0.96 20.02
CA ARG A 86 -12.66 1.74 19.48
C ARG A 86 -12.21 2.74 18.43
N CYS A 87 -11.06 3.40 18.59
CA CYS A 87 -10.48 4.27 17.57
C CYS A 87 -10.25 3.51 16.26
N CYS A 88 -9.68 2.31 16.35
CA CYS A 88 -9.44 1.47 15.18
C CYS A 88 -10.74 1.00 14.52
N ARG A 89 -11.76 0.64 15.29
CA ARG A 89 -13.08 0.34 14.74
C ARG A 89 -13.67 1.53 13.97
N ALA A 90 -13.56 2.75 14.52
CA ALA A 90 -14.05 3.95 13.86
C ALA A 90 -13.25 4.24 12.57
N HIS A 91 -11.93 4.04 12.59
CA HIS A 91 -11.06 4.16 11.42
C HIS A 91 -11.44 3.18 10.30
N ASP A 92 -11.65 1.90 10.66
CA ASP A 92 -12.17 0.86 9.77
C ASP A 92 -13.48 1.27 9.10
N CYS A 93 -14.40 1.86 9.89
CA CYS A 93 -15.67 2.35 9.39
C CYS A 93 -15.53 3.55 8.46
N CYS A 94 -14.61 4.46 8.76
CA CYS A 94 -14.29 5.58 7.88
C CYS A 94 -13.77 5.06 6.53
N TYR A 95 -12.81 4.14 6.55
CA TYR A 95 -12.25 3.52 5.35
C TYR A 95 -13.28 2.69 4.56
N LEU A 96 -14.22 2.01 5.22
CA LEU A 96 -15.32 1.31 4.56
C LEU A 96 -16.17 2.28 3.73
N LYS A 97 -16.60 3.39 4.32
CA LYS A 97 -17.39 4.43 3.63
C LYS A 97 -16.63 5.01 2.44
N LEU A 98 -15.31 5.19 2.55
CA LEU A 98 -14.50 5.63 1.42
C LEU A 98 -14.45 4.60 0.29
N LYS A 99 -14.36 3.30 0.62
CA LYS A 99 -14.42 2.23 -0.38
C LYS A 99 -15.77 2.17 -1.09
N GLU A 100 -16.86 2.38 -0.38
CA GLU A 100 -18.22 2.47 -0.96
C GLU A 100 -18.35 3.66 -1.93
N LEU A 101 -17.62 4.74 -1.69
CA LEU A 101 -17.51 5.89 -2.61
C LEU A 101 -16.52 5.68 -3.76
N GLY A 102 -15.96 4.47 -3.93
CA GLY A 102 -15.01 4.15 -4.99
C GLY A 102 -13.55 4.57 -4.71
N CYS A 103 -13.24 5.02 -3.50
CA CYS A 103 -11.87 5.35 -3.10
C CYS A 103 -11.10 4.10 -2.62
N GLN A 104 -9.79 4.08 -2.84
CA GLN A 104 -8.86 3.10 -2.28
C GLN A 104 -8.02 3.74 -1.16
N PRO A 105 -8.55 3.93 0.07
CA PRO A 105 -7.90 4.74 1.10
C PRO A 105 -6.50 4.25 1.52
N LEU A 106 -6.18 2.95 1.39
CA LEU A 106 -4.82 2.46 1.66
C LEU A 106 -3.79 2.88 0.59
N LEU A 107 -4.24 3.14 -0.63
CA LEU A 107 -3.40 3.44 -1.80
C LEU A 107 -3.41 4.92 -2.18
N ASN A 108 -4.49 5.64 -1.86
CA ASN A 108 -4.63 7.07 -2.14
C ASN A 108 -3.66 7.88 -1.29
N SER A 109 -2.54 8.29 -1.88
CA SER A 109 -1.58 9.14 -1.21
C SER A 109 -2.15 10.54 -0.93
N TYR A 110 -1.76 11.11 0.20
CA TYR A 110 -2.08 12.47 0.59
C TYR A 110 -0.85 13.16 1.19
N GLN A 111 -0.93 14.48 1.34
CA GLN A 111 0.05 15.25 2.11
C GLN A 111 -0.62 15.78 3.38
N PHE A 112 0.17 15.95 4.44
CA PHE A 112 -0.32 16.59 5.65
C PHE A 112 0.77 17.43 6.28
N HIS A 113 0.37 18.47 6.99
CA HIS A 113 1.26 19.30 7.77
C HIS A 113 0.72 19.40 9.18
N THR A 114 1.63 19.44 10.15
CA THR A 114 1.26 19.64 11.54
C THR A 114 1.78 20.98 12.02
N LEU A 115 0.90 21.80 12.60
CA LEU A 115 1.23 23.05 13.27
C LEU A 115 0.62 22.99 14.67
N ASN A 116 1.44 23.10 15.71
CA ASN A 116 1.01 23.06 17.11
C ASN A 116 0.09 21.86 17.44
N GLY A 117 0.42 20.66 16.93
CA GLY A 117 -0.39 19.46 17.10
C GLY A 117 -1.66 19.40 16.25
N THR A 118 -1.95 20.42 15.44
CA THR A 118 -3.08 20.46 14.51
C THR A 118 -2.66 19.97 13.13
N VAL A 119 -3.35 18.96 12.61
CA VAL A 119 -3.10 18.35 11.30
C VAL A 119 -3.97 19.03 10.25
N THR A 120 -3.31 19.50 9.20
CA THR A 120 -3.95 20.03 7.99
C THR A 120 -3.70 19.08 6.82
N CYS A 121 -4.77 18.55 6.24
CA CYS A 121 -4.72 17.67 5.07
C CYS A 121 -4.55 18.48 3.78
N ARG A 122 -3.74 17.94 2.85
CA ARG A 122 -3.48 18.53 1.53
C ARG A 122 -3.50 17.47 0.43
N CYS A 123 -3.86 17.89 -0.76
CA CYS A 123 -3.79 17.05 -1.94
C CYS A 123 -2.35 16.81 -2.40
N THR A 124 -2.11 15.61 -2.89
CA THR A 124 -0.95 15.29 -3.72
C THR A 124 -1.22 15.74 -5.16
N LEU A 125 -0.17 16.11 -5.89
CA LEU A 125 -0.25 16.37 -7.32
C LEU A 125 -0.56 15.04 -8.02
N GLY A 126 -1.73 14.94 -8.65
CA GLY A 126 -2.25 13.74 -9.29
C GLY A 126 -3.61 14.00 -9.96
N PRO A 127 -4.25 13.00 -10.57
CA PRO A 127 -5.59 13.14 -11.13
C PRO A 127 -6.59 13.67 -10.09
N VAL A 128 -7.56 14.50 -10.50
CA VAL A 128 -8.51 15.17 -9.57
C VAL A 128 -9.22 14.19 -8.63
N GLY A 129 -9.57 12.99 -9.11
CA GLY A 129 -10.17 11.93 -8.30
C GLY A 129 -9.25 11.38 -7.19
N SER A 130 -7.93 11.33 -7.42
CA SER A 130 -6.98 10.89 -6.40
C SER A 130 -6.81 11.93 -5.28
N CYS A 131 -6.93 13.23 -5.61
CA CYS A 131 -6.87 14.32 -4.64
C CYS A 131 -8.07 14.27 -3.66
N LEU A 132 -9.30 14.13 -4.16
CA LEU A 132 -10.48 14.03 -3.29
C LEU A 132 -10.40 12.81 -2.37
N CYS A 133 -10.07 11.64 -2.92
CA CYS A 133 -9.97 10.42 -2.12
C CYS A 133 -8.80 10.46 -1.12
N GLY A 134 -7.66 11.03 -1.50
CA GLY A 134 -6.52 11.25 -0.60
C GLY A 134 -6.85 12.20 0.55
N MET A 135 -7.56 13.30 0.28
CA MET A 135 -8.02 14.23 1.32
C MET A 135 -8.96 13.56 2.31
N LYS A 136 -9.92 12.77 1.82
CA LYS A 136 -10.83 12.03 2.70
C LYS A 136 -10.10 10.96 3.54
N ALA A 137 -9.14 10.25 2.94
CA ALA A 137 -8.30 9.29 3.67
C ALA A 137 -7.49 10.00 4.77
N CYS A 138 -6.91 11.16 4.46
CA CYS A 138 -6.19 11.98 5.44
C CYS A 138 -7.05 12.37 6.64
N GLU A 139 -8.32 12.75 6.42
CA GLU A 139 -9.21 13.11 7.52
C GLU A 139 -9.60 11.89 8.38
N CYS A 140 -9.82 10.71 7.78
CA CYS A 140 -9.97 9.47 8.56
C CYS A 140 -8.73 9.20 9.43
N ASP A 141 -7.54 9.34 8.85
CA ASP A 141 -6.26 9.08 9.51
C ASP A 141 -5.98 10.09 10.64
N LYS A 142 -6.33 11.36 10.41
CA LYS A 142 -6.25 12.44 11.41
C LYS A 142 -7.17 12.18 12.60
N GLN A 143 -8.41 11.80 12.36
CA GLN A 143 -9.35 11.45 13.43
C GLN A 143 -8.82 10.26 14.25
N SER A 144 -8.29 9.23 13.59
CA SER A 144 -7.69 8.09 14.28
C SER A 144 -6.46 8.49 15.10
N ALA A 145 -5.59 9.34 14.57
CA ALA A 145 -4.39 9.81 15.28
C ALA A 145 -4.73 10.62 16.54
N TYR A 146 -5.76 11.46 16.49
CA TYR A 146 -6.25 12.18 17.67
C TYR A 146 -6.92 11.26 18.68
N CYS A 147 -7.77 10.35 18.22
CA CYS A 147 -8.39 9.36 19.10
C CYS A 147 -7.32 8.53 19.83
N PHE A 148 -6.25 8.12 19.14
CA PHE A 148 -5.13 7.45 19.79
C PHE A 148 -4.46 8.32 20.86
N LYS A 149 -4.22 9.61 20.58
CA LYS A 149 -3.67 10.55 21.56
C LYS A 149 -4.54 10.63 22.81
N ASP A 150 -5.85 10.71 22.63
CA ASP A 150 -6.81 10.84 23.74
C ASP A 150 -6.92 9.53 24.54
N SER A 151 -6.75 8.37 23.88
CA SER A 151 -6.75 7.05 24.52
C SER A 151 -5.42 6.66 25.19
N LEU A 152 -4.37 7.50 25.09
CA LEU A 152 -3.05 7.20 25.69
C LEU A 152 -3.10 6.86 27.19
N PRO A 153 -3.92 7.52 28.04
CA PRO A 153 -4.00 7.21 29.46
C PRO A 153 -4.55 5.81 29.77
N THR A 154 -5.39 5.27 28.91
CA THR A 154 -6.04 3.95 29.09
C THR A 154 -5.42 2.85 28.24
N TYR A 155 -4.35 3.16 27.50
CA TYR A 155 -3.69 2.22 26.61
C TYR A 155 -3.12 1.03 27.39
N GLU A 156 -3.58 -0.18 27.06
CA GLU A 156 -3.18 -1.40 27.74
C GLU A 156 -2.27 -2.28 26.87
N LYS A 157 -1.01 -2.49 27.27
CA LYS A 157 0.00 -3.19 26.45
C LYS A 157 -0.36 -4.66 26.17
N ASN A 158 -1.11 -5.28 27.08
CA ASN A 158 -1.47 -6.69 27.02
C ASN A 158 -2.43 -7.04 25.86
N PHE A 159 -3.11 -6.04 25.27
CA PHE A 159 -3.98 -6.25 24.11
C PHE A 159 -3.23 -6.34 22.77
N LYS A 160 -1.89 -6.20 22.75
CA LYS A 160 -1.10 -6.41 21.54
C LYS A 160 -0.96 -7.91 21.23
N GLN A 161 -1.18 -8.27 19.96
CA GLN A 161 -1.16 -9.66 19.46
C GLN A 161 0.20 -10.38 19.58
N PHE A 162 1.31 -9.66 19.79
CA PHE A 162 2.61 -10.28 20.07
C PHE A 162 2.66 -10.96 21.45
N PHE A 163 1.77 -10.60 22.37
CA PHE A 163 1.66 -11.27 23.67
C PHE A 163 0.70 -12.46 23.57
N SER A 164 1.01 -13.55 24.28
CA SER A 164 0.28 -14.83 24.24
C SER A 164 -1.22 -14.74 24.63
N SER A 165 -1.67 -13.56 25.06
CA SER A 165 -3.00 -13.25 25.58
C SER A 165 -3.87 -12.50 24.56
N ARG A 166 -3.90 -12.91 23.28
CA ARG A 166 -4.76 -12.24 22.29
C ARG A 166 -6.20 -12.21 22.83
N PRO A 167 -6.83 -11.03 22.94
CA PRO A 167 -8.22 -10.98 23.39
C PRO A 167 -9.08 -11.83 22.45
N LYS A 168 -9.92 -12.68 23.02
CA LYS A 168 -10.89 -13.48 22.25
C LYS A 168 -11.96 -12.55 21.70
N CYS A 169 -11.69 -12.00 20.52
CA CYS A 169 -12.63 -11.18 19.77
C CYS A 169 -13.83 -12.04 19.36
N SER A 170 -14.89 -11.94 20.16
CA SER A 170 -16.11 -12.73 20.05
C SER A 170 -17.29 -11.83 19.69
N GLY A 171 -18.26 -12.40 18.99
CA GLY A 171 -19.42 -11.68 18.46
C GLY A 171 -19.26 -11.24 17.00
N HIS A 172 -20.38 -10.84 16.41
CA HIS A 172 -20.44 -10.38 15.03
C HIS A 172 -19.87 -8.97 14.90
N LYS A 173 -19.23 -8.69 13.75
CA LYS A 173 -18.85 -7.32 13.38
C LYS A 173 -20.13 -6.49 13.28
N ARG A 174 -20.35 -5.60 14.25
CA ARG A 174 -21.47 -4.66 14.18
C ARG A 174 -21.24 -3.69 13.03
N GLN A 175 -22.33 -3.28 12.37
CA GLN A 175 -22.27 -2.29 11.30
C GLN A 175 -21.64 -0.98 11.79
N CYS A 176 -21.06 -0.30 10.82
CA CYS A 176 -20.72 1.11 10.87
C CYS A 176 -22.00 1.94 10.61
#